data_AF-A0A0Q6S763-F1
#
_entry.id   AF-A0A0Q6S763-F1
#
_cell.length_a   1.000
_cell.length_b   1.000
_cell.length_c   1.000
_cell.angle_alpha   90.00
_cell.angle_beta   90.00
_cell.angle_gamma   90.00
#
_symmetry.space_group_name_H-M   'P 1'
#
loop_
_entity.id
_entity.type
_entity.pdbx_description
1 polymer ?
#
loop_
_entity_poly.entity_id
_entity_poly.type
_entity_poly.pdbx_seq_one_letter_code
_entity_poly.pdbx_strand_id
1 'polypeptide(L)'
;MARPRKPTAALELKGAYKKDPQRKAERKAEPKPSGEVGPAPKFFDADEKMIWEDLAGFGFWLTDADRLILEIAVKLMSMFRNNTLDGGGISKLITALSKLGFSPADRSKVQAPGAKEPDADPYADFK
;
A
#
# COMPACT_ATOMS: atom_id res chain seq x y z
N MET A 1 -6.83 23.43 2.11
CA MET A 1 -6.67 22.23 1.25
C MET A 1 -7.90 21.36 1.39
N ALA A 2 -8.44 20.85 0.28
CA ALA A 2 -9.55 19.90 0.32
C ALA A 2 -9.13 18.63 1.07
N ARG A 3 -10.01 18.09 1.91
CA ARG A 3 -9.72 16.91 2.73
C ARG A 3 -9.44 15.71 1.80
N PRO A 4 -8.34 14.94 2.01
CA PRO A 4 -8.06 13.75 1.21
C PRO A 4 -9.26 12.81 1.20
N ARG A 5 -9.57 12.26 0.01
CA ARG A 5 -10.64 11.27 -0.12
C ARG A 5 -10.30 10.06 0.74
N LYS A 6 -11.27 9.62 1.54
CA LYS A 6 -11.14 8.39 2.34
C LYS A 6 -11.28 7.17 1.42
N PRO A 7 -10.48 6.12 1.63
CA PRO A 7 -10.62 4.86 0.91
C PRO A 7 -12.02 4.26 1.05
N THR A 8 -12.47 3.56 0.01
CA THR A 8 -13.80 2.92 -0.07
C THR A 8 -14.04 1.94 1.08
N ALA A 9 -13.05 1.09 1.40
CA ALA A 9 -13.12 0.18 2.55
C ALA A 9 -13.34 0.92 3.89
N ALA A 10 -12.66 2.05 4.09
CA ALA A 10 -12.81 2.87 5.30
C ALA A 10 -14.16 3.60 5.36
N LEU A 11 -14.80 3.86 4.22
CA LEU A 11 -16.14 4.44 4.13
C LEU A 11 -17.23 3.39 4.40
N GLU A 12 -17.04 2.17 3.91
CA GLU A 12 -17.94 1.03 4.14
C GLU A 12 -18.02 0.69 5.63
N LEU A 13 -16.86 0.55 6.28
CA LEU A 13 -16.75 0.23 7.71
C LEU A 13 -17.41 1.29 8.60
N LYS A 14 -17.42 2.56 8.16
CA LYS A 14 -18.06 3.68 8.87
C LYS A 14 -19.55 3.84 8.54
N GLY A 15 -20.13 2.94 7.75
CA GLY A 15 -21.53 3.01 7.34
C GLY A 15 -21.84 4.22 6.46
N ALA A 16 -20.83 4.83 5.82
CA ALA A 16 -21.03 6.04 5.02
C ALA A 16 -22.01 5.80 3.86
N TYR A 17 -22.03 4.58 3.31
CA TYR A 17 -22.94 4.17 2.24
C TYR A 17 -24.38 3.94 2.70
N LYS A 18 -24.62 3.73 4.00
CA LYS A 18 -25.99 3.70 4.56
C LYS A 18 -26.60 5.11 4.58
N LYS A 19 -25.77 6.14 4.77
CA LYS A 19 -26.20 7.55 4.78
C LYS A 19 -26.26 8.17 3.39
N ASP A 20 -25.39 7.75 2.49
CA ASP A 20 -25.28 8.32 1.15
C ASP A 20 -24.97 7.21 0.12
N PRO A 21 -26.01 6.52 -0.40
CA PRO A 21 -25.85 5.40 -1.32
C PRO A 21 -25.22 5.78 -2.66
N GLN A 22 -25.39 7.04 -3.11
CA GLN A 22 -24.81 7.54 -4.35
C GLN A 22 -23.28 7.46 -4.33
N ARG A 23 -22.64 7.68 -3.18
CA ARG A 23 -21.19 7.50 -3.02
C ARG A 23 -20.67 6.09 -3.30
N LYS A 24 -21.50 5.06 -3.13
CA LYS A 24 -21.15 3.68 -3.46
C LYS A 24 -21.25 3.46 -4.97
N ALA A 25 -22.28 4.03 -5.60
CA ALA A 25 -22.47 3.96 -7.05
C ALA A 25 -21.32 4.67 -7.81
N GLU A 26 -20.92 5.87 -7.37
CA GLU A 26 -19.79 6.63 -7.96
C GLU A 26 -18.45 5.90 -7.90
N ARG A 27 -18.29 4.97 -6.96
CA ARG A 27 -17.05 4.19 -6.73
C ARG A 27 -17.14 2.75 -7.21
N LYS A 28 -18.24 2.36 -7.87
CA LYS A 28 -18.47 0.98 -8.33
C LYS A 28 -17.42 0.52 -9.35
N ALA A 29 -16.86 1.46 -10.12
CA ALA A 29 -15.81 1.22 -11.12
C ALA A 29 -14.39 1.59 -10.62
N GLU A 30 -14.18 1.69 -9.30
CA GLU A 30 -12.84 1.91 -8.75
C GLU A 30 -11.92 0.73 -9.14
N PRO A 31 -10.74 0.99 -9.72
CA PRO A 31 -9.79 -0.06 -10.04
C PRO A 31 -9.46 -0.88 -8.79
N LYS A 32 -9.48 -2.20 -8.94
CA LYS A 32 -9.06 -3.14 -7.90
C LYS A 32 -7.83 -3.87 -8.42
N PRO A 33 -6.63 -3.33 -8.16
CA PRO A 33 -5.40 -4.05 -8.44
C PRO A 33 -5.44 -5.40 -7.74
N SER A 34 -5.18 -6.46 -8.50
CA SER A 34 -5.12 -7.83 -7.99
C SER A 34 -3.96 -8.61 -8.57
N GLY A 35 -3.15 -7.99 -9.45
CA GLY A 35 -1.96 -8.61 -10.00
C GLY A 35 -0.86 -8.63 -8.95
N GLU A 36 -0.01 -9.65 -9.02
CA GLU A 36 1.24 -9.66 -8.26
C GLU A 36 2.18 -8.55 -8.75
N VAL A 37 3.07 -8.09 -7.86
CA VAL A 37 4.10 -7.11 -8.22
C VAL A 37 4.87 -7.57 -9.45
N GLY A 38 5.23 -8.86 -9.56
CA GLY A 38 5.97 -9.43 -10.69
C GLY A 38 7.48 -9.11 -10.66
N PRO A 39 8.24 -9.54 -11.69
CA PRO A 39 9.70 -9.47 -11.69
C PRO A 39 10.23 -8.03 -11.76
N ALA A 40 11.46 -7.85 -11.28
CA ALA A 40 12.16 -6.58 -11.34
C ALA A 40 12.28 -6.02 -12.78
N PRO A 41 12.24 -4.69 -12.97
CA PRO A 41 12.47 -4.07 -14.27
C PRO A 41 13.80 -4.47 -14.92
N LYS A 42 13.80 -4.64 -16.25
CA LYS A 42 14.98 -5.12 -17.00
C LYS A 42 16.21 -4.22 -16.88
N PHE A 43 15.98 -2.92 -16.74
CA PHE A 43 17.02 -1.90 -16.67
C PHE A 43 17.67 -1.75 -15.28
N PHE A 44 17.21 -2.51 -14.28
CA PHE A 44 17.88 -2.56 -12.98
C PHE A 44 19.19 -3.34 -13.07
N ASP A 45 20.18 -2.87 -12.32
CA ASP A 45 21.40 -3.62 -12.07
C ASP A 45 21.16 -4.81 -11.12
N ALA A 46 22.22 -5.53 -10.75
CA ALA A 46 22.10 -6.71 -9.90
C ALA A 46 21.63 -6.36 -8.47
N ASP A 47 22.14 -5.28 -7.90
CA ASP A 47 21.81 -4.85 -6.53
C ASP A 47 20.38 -4.36 -6.45
N GLU A 48 19.94 -3.57 -7.44
CA GLU A 48 18.58 -3.07 -7.54
C GLU A 48 17.56 -4.21 -7.74
N LYS A 49 17.92 -5.25 -8.51
CA LYS A 49 17.08 -6.45 -8.65
C LYS A 49 16.94 -7.19 -7.33
N MET A 50 18.03 -7.37 -6.58
CA MET A 50 17.96 -7.97 -5.24
C MET A 50 17.08 -7.16 -4.30
N ILE A 51 17.22 -5.82 -4.29
CA ILE A 51 16.40 -4.94 -3.45
C ILE A 51 14.92 -5.01 -3.87
N TRP A 52 14.61 -5.13 -5.17
CA TRP A 52 13.25 -5.33 -5.66
C TRP A 52 12.63 -6.60 -5.08
N GLU A 53 13.33 -7.73 -5.20
CA GLU A 53 12.84 -9.02 -4.69
C GLU A 53 12.70 -8.99 -3.16
N ASP A 54 13.64 -8.39 -2.43
CA ASP A 54 13.55 -8.17 -0.98
C ASP A 54 12.27 -7.40 -0.62
N LEU A 55 12.07 -6.23 -1.23
CA LEU A 55 10.93 -5.36 -0.90
C LEU A 55 9.60 -5.99 -1.32
N ALA A 56 9.52 -6.60 -2.50
CA ALA A 56 8.32 -7.32 -2.93
C ALA A 56 8.01 -8.51 -2.03
N GLY A 57 9.03 -9.25 -1.57
CA GLY A 57 8.90 -10.36 -0.65
C GLY A 57 8.45 -9.94 0.76
N PHE A 58 9.02 -8.86 1.30
CA PHE A 58 8.60 -8.30 2.59
C PHE A 58 7.20 -7.68 2.52
N GLY A 59 6.87 -7.07 1.37
CA GLY A 59 5.59 -6.43 1.10
C GLY A 59 4.63 -7.36 0.37
N PHE A 60 4.33 -8.53 0.92
CA PHE A 60 3.45 -9.54 0.29
C PHE A 60 2.03 -9.05 -0.06
N TRP A 61 1.62 -7.88 0.44
CA TRP A 61 0.34 -7.23 0.13
C TRP A 61 0.40 -6.31 -1.09
N LEU A 62 1.59 -6.04 -1.63
CA LEU A 62 1.77 -5.15 -2.77
C LEU A 62 1.23 -5.80 -4.05
N THR A 63 0.78 -4.94 -4.95
CA THR A 63 0.15 -5.32 -6.21
C THR A 63 0.90 -4.76 -7.42
N ASP A 64 0.50 -5.17 -8.61
CA ASP A 64 0.98 -4.64 -9.88
C ASP A 64 0.87 -3.10 -9.99
N ALA A 65 -0.12 -2.50 -9.33
CA ALA A 65 -0.29 -1.05 -9.28
C ALA A 65 0.76 -0.32 -8.43
N ASP A 66 1.40 -1.01 -7.48
CA ASP A 66 2.42 -0.43 -6.59
C ASP A 66 3.81 -0.39 -7.22
N ARG A 67 4.00 -1.05 -8.38
CA ARG A 67 5.29 -1.17 -9.06
C ARG A 67 6.01 0.16 -9.22
N LEU A 68 5.33 1.22 -9.64
CA LEU A 68 5.97 2.52 -9.90
C LEU A 68 6.57 3.15 -8.64
N ILE A 69 5.87 3.08 -7.49
CA ILE A 69 6.40 3.62 -6.24
C ILE A 69 7.44 2.67 -5.63
N LEU A 70 7.30 1.36 -5.87
CA LEU A 70 8.32 0.36 -5.52
C LEU A 70 9.63 0.61 -6.28
N GLU A 71 9.58 0.93 -7.59
CA GLU A 71 10.76 1.27 -8.38
C GLU A 71 11.53 2.45 -7.79
N ILE A 72 10.80 3.51 -7.37
CA ILE A 72 11.39 4.67 -6.70
C ILE A 72 12.03 4.26 -5.37
N ALA A 73 11.34 3.43 -4.59
CA ALA A 73 11.86 2.94 -3.31
C ALA A 73 13.14 2.10 -3.50
N VAL A 74 13.21 1.26 -4.54
CA VAL A 74 14.41 0.48 -4.87
C VAL A 74 15.59 1.39 -5.19
N LYS A 75 15.41 2.38 -6.08
CA LYS A 75 16.49 3.32 -6.43
C LYS A 75 17.01 4.08 -5.20
N LEU A 76 16.10 4.59 -4.37
CA LEU A 76 16.47 5.30 -3.15
C LEU A 76 17.15 4.36 -2.13
N MET A 77 16.67 3.12 -1.99
CA MET A 77 17.28 2.13 -1.10
C MET A 77 18.68 1.72 -1.57
N SER A 78 18.90 1.56 -2.87
CA SER A 78 20.23 1.30 -3.46
C SER A 78 21.21 2.42 -3.11
N MET A 79 20.81 3.69 -3.34
CA MET A 79 21.61 4.85 -2.96
C MET A 79 21.89 4.91 -1.45
N PHE A 80 20.89 4.57 -0.62
CA PHE A 80 21.02 4.53 0.84
C PHE A 80 22.04 3.47 1.28
N ARG A 81 21.92 2.24 0.78
CA ARG A 81 22.85 1.13 1.09
C ARG A 81 24.28 1.45 0.62
N ASN A 82 24.42 2.23 -0.44
CA ASN A 82 25.71 2.70 -0.97
C ASN A 82 26.24 3.98 -0.30
N ASN A 83 25.59 4.50 0.75
CA ASN A 83 25.98 5.76 1.43
C ASN A 83 26.08 6.99 0.51
N THR A 84 25.34 7.00 -0.59
CA THR A 84 25.31 8.12 -1.56
C THR A 84 24.04 8.96 -1.45
N LEU A 85 23.09 8.54 -0.61
CA LEU A 85 21.84 9.24 -0.38
C LEU A 85 22.01 10.35 0.67
N ASP A 86 21.60 11.56 0.33
CA ASP A 86 21.61 12.70 1.23
C ASP A 86 20.42 12.66 2.22
N GLY A 87 20.41 13.55 3.22
CA GLY A 87 19.33 13.61 4.21
C GLY A 87 17.94 13.87 3.59
N GLY A 88 17.88 14.65 2.51
CA GLY A 88 16.66 14.88 1.75
C GLY A 88 16.17 13.59 1.07
N GLY A 89 17.09 12.83 0.48
CA GLY A 89 16.83 11.52 -0.07
C GLY A 89 16.36 10.51 0.98
N ILE A 90 16.97 10.47 2.16
CA ILE A 90 16.54 9.60 3.27
C ILE A 90 15.09 9.88 3.65
N SER A 91 14.71 11.16 3.74
CA SER A 91 13.32 11.56 4.05
C SER A 91 12.34 11.09 2.96
N LYS A 92 12.75 11.14 1.68
CA LYS A 92 11.96 10.63 0.55
C LYS A 92 11.84 9.09 0.60
N LEU A 93 12.91 8.38 0.96
CA LEU A 93 12.90 6.93 1.12
C LEU A 93 11.92 6.50 2.20
N ILE A 94 11.98 7.11 3.39
CA ILE A 94 11.04 6.84 4.49
C ILE A 94 9.61 7.10 4.03
N THR A 95 9.38 8.18 3.28
CA THR A 95 8.06 8.51 2.73
C THR A 95 7.56 7.45 1.75
N ALA A 96 8.42 6.98 0.83
CA ALA A 96 8.06 5.94 -0.12
C ALA A 96 7.71 4.62 0.59
N LEU A 97 8.52 4.21 1.57
CA LEU A 97 8.29 3.01 2.37
C LEU A 97 7.01 3.11 3.20
N SER A 98 6.71 4.28 3.78
CA SER A 98 5.47 4.54 4.51
C SER A 98 4.23 4.40 3.60
N LYS A 99 4.30 4.95 2.37
CA LYS A 99 3.21 4.82 1.38
C LYS A 99 2.98 3.39 0.93
N LEU A 100 4.04 2.59 0.85
CA LEU A 100 3.99 1.16 0.55
C LEU A 100 3.57 0.30 1.76
N GLY A 101 3.40 0.90 2.94
CA GLY A 101 2.93 0.18 4.13
C GLY A 101 4.03 -0.52 4.93
N PHE A 102 5.31 -0.18 4.76
CA PHE A 102 6.40 -0.89 5.45
C PHE A 102 6.57 -0.53 6.93
N SER A 103 5.98 0.57 7.42
CA SER A 103 6.03 0.93 8.85
C SER A 103 4.93 0.19 9.65
N PRO A 104 5.11 -0.10 10.95
CA PRO A 104 4.07 -0.74 11.76
C PRO A 104 2.72 0.00 11.74
N ALA A 105 2.78 1.33 11.82
CA ALA A 105 1.59 2.17 11.77
C ALA A 105 0.91 2.11 10.40
N ASP A 106 1.67 2.00 9.33
CA ASP A 106 1.11 1.95 7.98
C ASP A 106 0.61 0.54 7.63
N ARG A 107 1.26 -0.53 8.12
CA ARG A 107 0.75 -1.91 8.01
C ARG A 107 -0.66 -2.05 8.57
N SER A 108 -0.97 -1.35 9.68
CA SER A 108 -2.33 -1.36 10.25
C SER A 108 -3.41 -0.78 9.33
N LYS A 109 -3.01 -0.03 8.29
CA LYS A 109 -3.91 0.58 7.29
C LYS A 109 -3.96 -0.23 6.00
N VAL A 110 -3.06 -1.21 5.84
CA VAL A 110 -3.01 -2.10 4.68
C VAL A 110 -4.06 -3.19 4.83
N GLN A 111 -4.83 -3.42 3.77
CA GLN A 111 -5.70 -4.60 3.68
C GLN A 111 -5.01 -5.62 2.79
N ALA A 112 -4.38 -6.62 3.43
CA ALA A 112 -3.69 -7.67 2.70
C ALA A 112 -4.68 -8.64 2.03
N PRO A 113 -4.36 -9.19 0.85
CA PRO A 113 -5.13 -10.27 0.25
C PRO A 113 -5.27 -11.45 1.24
N GLY A 114 -6.51 -11.88 1.50
CA GLY A 114 -6.79 -12.99 2.42
C GLY A 114 -6.96 -12.61 3.89
N ALA A 115 -6.90 -11.32 4.24
CA ALA A 115 -7.31 -10.87 5.57
C ALA A 115 -8.79 -11.26 5.80
N LYS A 116 -9.03 -12.16 6.78
CA LYS A 116 -10.38 -12.52 7.19
C LYS A 116 -11.09 -11.27 7.71
N GLU A 117 -12.32 -11.05 7.27
CA GLU A 117 -13.17 -10.06 7.95
C GLU A 117 -13.24 -10.44 9.44
N PRO A 118 -13.14 -9.48 10.36
CA PRO A 118 -13.29 -9.78 11.78
C PRO A 118 -14.65 -10.46 11.98
N ASP A 119 -14.64 -11.62 12.64
CA ASP A 119 -15.86 -12.36 12.96
C ASP A 119 -16.88 -11.41 13.60
N ALA A 120 -18.13 -11.52 13.16
CA ALA A 120 -19.22 -10.70 13.68
C ALA A 120 -19.22 -10.74 15.21
N ASP A 121 -19.31 -9.56 15.84
CA ASP A 121 -19.30 -9.43 17.30
C ASP A 121 -20.35 -10.39 17.90
N PRO A 122 -19.93 -11.41 18.68
CA PRO A 122 -20.83 -12.41 19.23
C PRO A 122 -21.87 -11.82 20.20
N TYR A 123 -21.74 -10.54 20.56
CA TYR A 123 -22.67 -9.81 21.40
C TYR A 123 -23.57 -8.83 20.62
N ALA A 124 -23.49 -8.77 19.29
CA ALA A 124 -24.29 -7.84 18.48
C ALA A 124 -25.82 -8.05 18.62
N ASP A 125 -26.23 -9.28 18.96
CA ASP A 125 -27.64 -9.68 19.10
C ASP A 125 -28.18 -9.55 20.54
N PHE A 126 -27.34 -9.23 21.53
CA PHE A 126 -27.80 -8.92 22.89
C PHE A 126 -28.13 -7.43 23.01
N LYS A 127 -29.36 -7.06 22.65
CA LYS A 127 -29.96 -5.75 22.95
C LYS A 127 -31.17 -5.88 23.85
#